data_AF-A0A844EDD8-F1
#
_entry.id   AF-A0A844EDD8-F1
#
_cell.length_a   1.000
_cell.length_b   1.000
_cell.length_c   1.000
_cell.angle_alpha   90.00
_cell.angle_beta   90.00
_cell.angle_gamma   90.00
#
_symmetry.space_group_name_H-M   'P 1'
#
loop_
_entity.id
_entity.type
_entity.pdbx_description
1 polymer ?
#
loop_
_entity_poly.entity_id
_entity_poly.type
_entity_poly.pdbx_seq_one_letter_code
_entity_poly.pdbx_strand_id
1 'polypeptide(L)' 'DTSQLIIPIEVDTTLAREREDNVSIKKTLTIPKYLNDLGKQKSINFSATLTDALKHKLNIL' A
#
# COMPACT_ATOMS: atom_id res chain seq x y z
N ASP A 1 -25.07 -41.01 4.05
CA ASP A 1 -24.33 -40.24 5.06
C ASP A 1 -22.83 -40.29 4.79
N THR A 2 -22.32 -39.29 4.07
CA THR A 2 -20.90 -39.23 3.72
C THR A 2 -20.14 -38.65 4.91
N SER A 3 -19.34 -39.49 5.59
CA SER A 3 -18.46 -39.06 6.68
C SER A 3 -17.47 -38.00 6.16
N GLN A 4 -17.58 -36.78 6.68
CA GLN A 4 -16.59 -35.73 6.48
C GLN A 4 -15.59 -35.76 7.64
N LEU A 5 -14.31 -35.88 7.27
CA LEU A 5 -13.19 -35.88 8.20
C LEU A 5 -12.58 -34.47 8.21
N ILE A 6 -12.54 -33.84 9.39
CA ILE A 6 -11.97 -32.50 9.57
C ILE A 6 -10.54 -32.66 10.05
N ILE A 7 -9.59 -32.17 9.27
CA ILE A 7 -8.15 -32.19 9.62
C ILE A 7 -7.69 -30.74 9.73
N PRO A 8 -7.21 -30.29 10.91
CA PRO A 8 -6.59 -28.98 11.04
C PRO A 8 -5.23 -28.97 10.34
N ILE A 9 -4.97 -27.94 9.55
CA ILE A 9 -3.69 -27.72 8.87
C ILE A 9 -3.15 -26.39 9.37
N GLU A 10 -1.98 -26.41 10.00
CA GLU A 10 -1.25 -25.19 10.35
C GLU A 10 -0.34 -24.80 9.19
N VAL A 11 -0.47 -23.55 8.77
CA VAL A 11 0.35 -22.96 7.71
C VAL A 11 0.77 -21.55 8.10
N ASP A 12 2.07 -21.27 7.99
CA ASP A 12 2.58 -19.92 8.10
C ASP A 12 2.30 -19.17 6.79
N THR A 13 1.35 -18.23 6.86
CA THR A 13 0.90 -17.44 5.71
C THR A 13 1.56 -16.06 5.64
N THR A 14 2.54 -15.79 6.51
CA THR A 14 3.17 -14.45 6.63
C THR A 14 3.72 -13.98 5.29
N LEU A 15 4.50 -14.82 4.61
CA LEU A 15 5.10 -14.49 3.31
C LEU A 15 4.05 -14.27 2.20
N ALA A 16 2.90 -14.96 2.27
CA ALA A 16 1.82 -14.77 1.30
C ALA A 16 1.10 -13.45 1.56
N ARG A 17 0.83 -13.12 2.83
CA ARG A 17 0.19 -11.87 3.25
C ARG A 17 1.07 -10.65 2.97
N GLU A 18 2.37 -10.72 3.26
CA GLU A 18 3.31 -9.63 2.94
C GLU A 18 3.35 -9.29 1.45
N ARG A 19 3.17 -10.29 0.58
CA ARG A 19 3.09 -10.08 -0.88
C ARG A 19 1.78 -9.42 -1.29
N GLU A 20 0.67 -9.80 -0.66
CA GLU A 20 -0.63 -9.15 -0.87
C GLU A 20 -0.64 -7.70 -0.34
N ASP A 21 0.05 -7.43 0.77
CA ASP A 21 0.10 -6.10 1.39
C ASP A 21 1.00 -5.12 0.61
N ASN A 22 1.97 -5.63 -0.17
CA ASN A 22 2.88 -4.82 -1.00
C ASN A 22 2.27 -4.36 -2.34
N VAL A 23 0.95 -4.47 -2.51
CA VAL A 23 0.27 -4.04 -3.74
C VAL A 23 0.10 -2.51 -3.77
N SER A 24 0.48 -1.90 -4.90
CA SER A 24 0.27 -0.47 -5.13
C SER A 24 -1.20 -0.15 -5.39
N ILE A 25 -1.84 0.61 -4.50
CA ILE A 25 -3.23 1.04 -4.63
C ILE A 25 -3.29 2.47 -5.18
N LYS A 26 -3.98 2.66 -6.32
CA LYS A 26 -4.21 4.01 -6.88
C LYS A 26 -5.06 4.85 -5.93
N LYS A 27 -4.63 6.08 -5.66
CA LYS A 27 -5.38 7.05 -4.86
C LYS A 27 -5.63 8.31 -5.68
N THR A 28 -6.83 8.87 -5.54
CA THR A 28 -7.20 10.19 -6.06
C THR A 28 -7.20 11.17 -4.90
N LEU A 29 -6.49 12.29 -5.04
CA LEU A 29 -6.28 13.27 -3.97
C LEU A 29 -6.55 14.69 -4.47
N THR A 30 -6.87 15.59 -3.53
CA THR A 30 -7.10 17.01 -3.79
C THR A 30 -5.98 17.81 -3.14
N ILE A 31 -5.29 18.63 -3.94
CA ILE A 31 -4.24 19.55 -3.49
C ILE A 31 -4.46 20.94 -4.07
N PRO A 32 -3.95 22.00 -3.42
CA PRO A 32 -3.94 23.34 -3.98
C PRO A 32 -3.32 23.38 -5.38
N LYS A 33 -3.95 24.12 -6.31
CA LYS A 33 -3.50 24.25 -7.71
C LYS A 33 -2.03 24.65 -7.83
N TYR A 34 -1.58 25.60 -7.01
CA TYR A 34 -0.19 26.07 -7.06
C TYR A 34 0.83 24.96 -6.75
N LEU A 35 0.50 24.00 -5.87
CA LEU A 35 1.38 22.86 -5.57
C LEU A 35 1.41 21.84 -6.70
N ASN A 36 0.26 21.59 -7.33
CA ASN A 36 0.20 20.75 -8.53
C ASN A 36 1.08 21.34 -9.64
N ASP A 37 0.93 22.64 -9.90
CA ASP A 37 1.63 23.31 -11.00
C ASP A 37 3.15 23.34 -10.75
N LEU A 38 3.57 23.72 -9.53
CA LEU A 38 4.98 23.72 -9.13
C LEU A 38 5.58 22.30 -9.13
N GLY A 39 4.82 21.31 -8.66
CA GLY A 39 5.24 19.92 -8.65
C GLY A 39 5.44 19.37 -10.06
N LYS A 40 4.54 19.69 -10.99
CA LYS A 40 4.69 19.32 -12.41
C LYS A 40 5.88 20.01 -13.06
N GLN A 41 6.08 21.31 -12.80
CA GLN A 41 7.24 22.05 -13.32
C GLN A 41 8.57 21.46 -12.85
N LYS A 42 8.61 20.97 -11.61
CA LYS A 42 9.79 20.32 -11.01
C LYS A 42 9.84 18.81 -11.26
N SER A 43 8.94 18.26 -12.08
CA SER A 43 8.86 16.82 -12.38
C SER A 43 8.79 15.93 -11.13
N ILE A 44 8.08 16.39 -10.11
CA ILE A 44 7.90 15.64 -8.85
C ILE A 44 6.99 14.44 -9.07
N ASN A 45 7.42 13.29 -8.57
CA ASN A 45 6.58 12.10 -8.50
C ASN A 45 5.64 12.19 -7.29
N PHE A 46 4.37 12.54 -7.53
CA PHE A 46 3.37 12.71 -6.48
C PHE A 46 3.08 11.43 -5.69
N SER A 47 3.08 10.26 -6.33
CA SER A 47 2.80 9.01 -5.61
C SER A 47 3.96 8.65 -4.68
N ALA A 48 5.20 8.74 -5.16
CA ALA A 48 6.38 8.49 -4.32
C ALA A 48 6.46 9.49 -3.16
N THR A 49 6.27 10.77 -3.44
CA THR A 49 6.29 11.84 -2.41
C THR A 49 5.23 11.59 -1.34
N LEU A 50 4.02 11.16 -1.72
CA LEU A 50 2.97 10.81 -0.78
C LEU A 50 3.36 9.58 0.06
N THR A 51 3.89 8.54 -0.57
CA THR A 51 4.35 7.33 0.12
C THR A 51 5.40 7.65 1.18
N ASP A 52 6.41 8.44 0.83
CA ASP A 52 7.49 8.82 1.76
C ASP A 52 6.95 9.68 2.92
N ALA A 53 6.06 10.62 2.62
CA ALA A 53 5.41 11.44 3.64
C ALA A 53 4.54 10.60 4.59
N LEU A 54 3.86 9.58 4.08
CA LEU A 54 3.06 8.65 4.88
C LEU A 54 3.94 7.77 5.77
N LYS A 55 5.00 7.16 5.20
CA LYS A 55 6.01 6.41 5.95
C LYS A 55 6.58 7.21 7.12
N HIS A 56 6.99 8.45 6.85
CA HIS A 56 7.51 9.35 7.87
C HIS A 56 6.46 9.70 8.94
N LYS A 57 5.20 9.98 8.55
CA LYS A 57 4.11 10.32 9.48
C LYS A 57 3.63 9.14 10.34
N LEU A 58 3.78 7.93 9.83
CA LEU A 58 3.36 6.69 10.50
C LEU A 58 4.54 6.02 11.24
N ASN A 59 5.73 6.62 11.20
CA ASN A 59 6.96 6.09 11.81
C ASN A 59 7.33 4.69 11.30
N ILE A 60 7.12 4.45 10.00
CA ILE A 60 7.46 3.21 9.31
C ILE A 60 8.62 3.54 8.36
N LEU A 61 9.80 2.94 8.58
CA LEU A 61 11.00 3.11 7.73
C LEU A 61 10.87 2.32 6.42
#